data_AF-K4LF51-F1
#
_entry.id   AF-K4LF51-F1
#
_cell.length_a   1.000
_cell.length_b   1.000
_cell.length_c   1.000
_cell.angle_alpha   90.00
_cell.angle_beta   90.00
_cell.angle_gamma   90.00
#
_symmetry.space_group_name_H-M   'P 1'
#
loop_
_entity.id
_entity.type
_entity.pdbx_description
1 polymer ?
#
loop_
_entity_poly.entity_id
_entity_poly.type
_entity_poly.pdbx_seq_one_letter_code
_entity_poly.pdbx_strand_id
1 'polypeptide(L)'
;MDQKGIWQKLAEHYPLWWEWVVLILIVFSFWYPAAHYAELPAQIPTHFGPSGAPDAWSPKSPVSVYLAPLILAGTYILMTALNGWFALAPDPRKLINLPKKRLEKMTPQQLESIRGETIKGLFVLKFLLAAMSADLSYESTRVALGLRNGLNPVWLWSFFGAIMLSSLYFTVRLLKLSK
;
A
#
# COMPACT_ATOMS: atom_id res chain seq x y z
N MET A 1 19.64 22.57 14.31
CA MET A 1 18.54 21.65 13.99
C MET A 1 18.46 21.54 12.49
N ASP A 2 18.52 20.33 11.94
CA ASP A 2 18.39 20.10 10.49
C ASP A 2 17.01 20.60 10.03
N GLN A 3 16.98 21.70 9.27
CA GLN A 3 15.76 22.38 8.79
C GLN A 3 15.16 21.71 7.55
N LYS A 4 15.45 20.42 7.30
CA LYS A 4 14.86 19.72 6.16
C LYS A 4 13.36 19.53 6.33
N GLY A 5 12.61 19.90 5.29
CA GLY A 5 11.19 19.63 5.19
C GLY A 5 10.90 18.13 5.07
N ILE A 6 9.65 17.72 5.33
CA ILE A 6 9.20 16.31 5.26
C ILE A 6 9.62 15.62 3.96
N TRP A 7 9.44 16.28 2.82
CA TRP A 7 9.77 15.72 1.50
C TRP A 7 11.27 15.51 1.33
N GLN A 8 12.10 16.44 1.78
CA GLN A 8 13.56 16.29 1.73
C GLN A 8 14.02 15.09 2.54
N LYS A 9 13.46 14.89 3.74
CA LYS A 9 13.77 13.73 4.58
C LYS A 9 13.31 12.41 3.97
N LEU A 10 12.13 12.38 3.36
CA LEU A 10 11.64 11.18 2.66
C LEU A 10 12.51 10.83 1.43
N ALA A 11 12.97 11.85 0.69
CA ALA A 11 13.87 11.69 -0.46
C ALA A 11 15.20 11.02 -0.12
N GLU A 12 15.62 11.04 1.16
CA GLU A 12 16.83 10.32 1.62
C GLU A 12 16.64 8.79 1.65
N HIS A 13 15.40 8.32 1.59
CA HIS A 13 15.07 6.90 1.80
C HIS A 13 14.55 6.22 0.54
N TYR A 14 13.79 6.92 -0.30
CA TYR A 14 13.34 6.43 -1.60
C TYR A 14 13.13 7.60 -2.57
N PRO A 15 13.16 7.35 -3.89
CA PRO A 15 12.92 8.41 -4.86
C PRO A 15 11.47 8.88 -4.85
N LEU A 16 11.24 10.16 -4.56
CA LEU A 16 9.87 10.72 -4.41
C LEU A 16 9.03 10.64 -5.68
N TRP A 17 9.64 10.56 -6.87
CA TRP A 17 8.87 10.43 -8.11
C TRP A 17 8.09 9.12 -8.18
N TRP A 18 8.42 8.11 -7.36
CA TRP A 18 7.60 6.92 -7.22
C TRP A 18 6.23 7.20 -6.57
N GLU A 19 6.09 8.28 -5.81
CA GLU A 19 4.77 8.71 -5.32
C GLU A 19 3.84 9.05 -6.48
N TRP A 20 4.36 9.58 -7.60
CA TRP A 20 3.56 9.82 -8.80
C TRP A 20 3.02 8.52 -9.39
N VAL A 21 3.81 7.44 -9.36
CA VAL A 21 3.34 6.14 -9.83
C VAL A 21 2.19 5.64 -8.96
N VAL A 22 2.31 5.77 -7.63
CA VAL A 22 1.25 5.41 -6.69
C VAL A 22 -0.01 6.26 -6.93
N LEU A 23 0.14 7.57 -7.11
CA LEU A 23 -0.97 8.47 -7.41
C LEU A 23 -1.64 8.14 -8.75
N ILE A 24 -0.89 7.79 -9.78
CA ILE A 24 -1.43 7.35 -11.07
C ILE A 24 -2.25 6.07 -10.90
N LEU A 25 -1.76 5.10 -10.11
CA LEU A 25 -2.51 3.86 -9.81
C LEU A 25 -3.82 4.16 -9.07
N ILE A 26 -3.80 5.10 -8.12
CA ILE A 26 -5.01 5.55 -7.43
C ILE A 26 -5.98 6.19 -8.41
N VAL A 27 -5.52 7.18 -9.20
CA VAL A 27 -6.37 7.85 -10.20
C VAL A 27 -6.95 6.84 -11.18
N PHE A 28 -6.15 5.90 -11.67
CA PHE A 28 -6.60 4.83 -12.56
C PHE A 28 -7.69 3.96 -11.92
N SER A 29 -7.54 3.59 -10.64
CA SER A 29 -8.54 2.80 -9.91
C SER A 29 -9.91 3.51 -9.76
N PHE A 30 -9.95 4.84 -9.80
CA PHE A 30 -11.22 5.58 -9.87
C PHE A 30 -11.69 5.76 -11.31
N TRP A 31 -10.77 6.12 -12.20
CA TRP A 31 -11.08 6.49 -13.57
C TRP A 31 -11.67 5.34 -14.37
N TYR A 32 -11.10 4.14 -14.28
CA TYR A 32 -11.55 3.00 -15.09
C TYR A 32 -13.01 2.59 -14.81
N PRO A 33 -13.42 2.31 -13.56
CA PRO A 33 -14.83 2.05 -13.27
C PRO A 33 -15.74 3.25 -13.59
N ALA A 34 -15.26 4.48 -13.45
CA ALA A 34 -16.04 5.68 -13.79
C ALA A 34 -16.32 5.77 -15.30
N ALA A 35 -15.32 5.50 -16.14
CA ALA A 35 -15.46 5.50 -17.59
C ALA A 35 -16.47 4.46 -18.09
N HIS A 36 -16.65 3.36 -17.35
CA HIS A 36 -17.58 2.27 -17.70
C HIS A 36 -18.84 2.22 -16.83
N TYR A 37 -19.06 3.19 -15.94
CA TYR A 37 -20.12 3.11 -14.92
C TYR A 37 -21.54 2.95 -15.51
N ALA A 38 -21.78 3.58 -16.67
CA ALA A 38 -23.06 3.48 -17.39
C ALA A 38 -23.30 2.07 -17.96
N GLU A 39 -22.24 1.39 -18.40
CA GLU A 39 -22.26 0.06 -19.00
C GLU A 39 -22.36 -1.07 -17.97
N LEU A 40 -21.97 -0.79 -16.71
CA LEU A 40 -22.04 -1.77 -15.63
C LEU A 40 -23.48 -2.28 -15.44
N PRO A 41 -23.68 -3.62 -15.31
CA PRO A 41 -24.99 -4.21 -15.10
C PRO A 41 -25.57 -3.87 -13.71
N ALA A 42 -26.82 -4.28 -13.47
CA ALA A 42 -27.50 -4.05 -12.20
C ALA A 42 -26.83 -4.77 -11.00
N GLN A 43 -26.08 -5.84 -11.24
CA GLN A 43 -25.36 -6.63 -10.24
C GLN A 43 -23.88 -6.70 -10.60
N ILE A 44 -22.99 -6.37 -9.66
CA ILE A 44 -21.54 -6.41 -9.86
C ILE A 44 -20.86 -7.30 -8.81
N PRO A 45 -19.72 -7.93 -9.12
CA PRO A 45 -18.95 -8.67 -8.14
C PRO A 45 -18.35 -7.71 -7.10
N THR A 46 -18.42 -8.08 -5.83
CA THR A 46 -17.86 -7.30 -4.71
C THR A 46 -16.87 -8.08 -3.88
N HIS A 47 -16.79 -9.40 -4.05
CA HIS A 47 -15.78 -10.26 -3.46
C HIS A 47 -15.37 -11.36 -4.45
N PHE A 48 -14.14 -11.83 -4.31
CA PHE A 48 -13.55 -12.88 -5.12
C PHE A 48 -12.87 -13.90 -4.23
N GLY A 49 -13.09 -15.18 -4.53
CA GLY A 49 -12.47 -16.27 -3.81
C GLY A 49 -10.99 -16.49 -4.19
N PRO A 50 -10.32 -17.45 -3.52
CA PRO A 50 -8.92 -17.83 -3.79
C PRO A 50 -8.60 -18.22 -5.25
N SER A 51 -9.61 -18.70 -5.98
CA SER A 51 -9.53 -19.08 -7.39
C SER A 51 -9.70 -17.91 -8.35
N GLY A 52 -9.87 -16.69 -7.83
CA GLY A 52 -10.22 -15.49 -8.61
C GLY A 52 -11.68 -15.46 -9.09
N ALA A 53 -12.49 -16.49 -8.82
CA ALA A 53 -13.91 -16.47 -9.17
C ALA A 53 -14.70 -15.54 -8.24
N PRO A 54 -15.68 -14.78 -8.74
CA PRO A 54 -16.54 -13.97 -7.90
C PRO A 54 -17.43 -14.88 -7.04
N ASP A 55 -17.44 -14.64 -5.73
CA ASP A 55 -18.22 -15.41 -4.76
C ASP A 55 -19.18 -14.52 -3.93
N ALA A 56 -19.13 -13.20 -4.12
CA ALA A 56 -20.16 -12.28 -3.66
C ALA A 56 -20.47 -11.21 -4.71
N TRP A 57 -21.74 -10.81 -4.73
CA TRP A 57 -22.31 -9.85 -5.68
C TRP A 57 -23.14 -8.80 -4.93
N SER A 58 -23.31 -7.62 -5.52
CA SER A 58 -24.14 -6.56 -4.94
C SER A 58 -24.79 -5.70 -6.02
N PRO A 59 -25.93 -5.04 -5.71
CA PRO A 59 -26.50 -4.05 -6.60
C PRO A 59 -25.49 -2.96 -6.98
N LYS A 60 -25.54 -2.52 -8.24
CA LYS A 60 -24.71 -1.40 -8.71
C LYS A 60 -25.07 -0.13 -7.94
N SER A 61 -24.05 0.47 -7.34
CA SER A 61 -24.12 1.75 -6.65
C SER A 61 -22.74 2.39 -6.66
N PRO A 62 -22.62 3.72 -6.41
CA PRO A 62 -21.31 4.33 -6.26
C PRO A 62 -20.49 3.66 -5.15
N VAL A 63 -21.13 3.25 -4.06
CA VAL A 63 -20.44 2.57 -2.95
C VAL A 63 -19.88 1.22 -3.40
N SER A 64 -20.69 0.35 -3.99
CA SER A 64 -20.23 -0.99 -4.41
C SER A 64 -19.15 -0.94 -5.51
N VAL A 65 -19.16 0.08 -6.37
CA VAL A 65 -18.15 0.27 -7.41
C VAL A 65 -16.84 0.88 -6.86
N TYR A 66 -16.94 1.88 -5.99
CA TYR A 66 -15.78 2.67 -5.56
C TYR A 66 -15.23 2.32 -4.17
N LEU A 67 -15.80 1.35 -3.45
CA LEU A 67 -15.33 1.00 -2.10
C LEU A 67 -13.84 0.61 -2.09
N ALA A 68 -13.39 -0.24 -3.01
CA ALA A 68 -11.99 -0.64 -3.07
C ALA A 68 -11.04 0.55 -3.42
N PRO A 69 -11.31 1.37 -4.45
CA PRO A 69 -10.57 2.63 -4.68
C PRO A 69 -10.56 3.60 -3.48
N LEU A 70 -11.67 3.72 -2.75
CA LEU A 70 -11.76 4.58 -1.56
C LEU A 70 -10.92 4.04 -0.41
N ILE A 71 -10.95 2.73 -0.15
CA ILE A 71 -10.05 2.07 0.83
C ILE A 71 -8.60 2.33 0.43
N LEU A 72 -8.25 2.14 -0.84
CA LEU A 72 -6.91 2.44 -1.34
C LEU A 72 -6.50 3.89 -1.08
N ALA A 73 -7.34 4.87 -1.42
CA ALA A 73 -7.04 6.28 -1.17
C ALA A 73 -6.83 6.58 0.33
N GLY A 74 -7.68 6.02 1.19
CA GLY A 74 -7.53 6.11 2.64
C GLY A 74 -6.23 5.49 3.15
N THR A 75 -5.89 4.29 2.67
CA THR A 75 -4.63 3.61 2.99
C THR A 75 -3.42 4.42 2.52
N TYR A 76 -3.47 5.00 1.32
CA TYR A 76 -2.41 5.87 0.81
C TYR A 76 -2.17 7.08 1.71
N ILE A 77 -3.23 7.78 2.12
CA ILE A 77 -3.15 8.92 3.03
C ILE A 77 -2.55 8.49 4.36
N LEU A 78 -3.07 7.41 4.96
CA LEU A 78 -2.60 6.88 6.23
C LEU A 78 -1.10 6.52 6.16
N MET A 79 -0.69 5.74 5.17
CA MET A 79 0.70 5.30 5.04
C MET A 79 1.65 6.44 4.73
N THR A 80 1.22 7.44 3.96
CA THR A 80 2.01 8.66 3.71
C THR A 80 2.16 9.49 4.97
N ALA A 81 1.09 9.63 5.76
CA ALA A 81 1.14 10.29 7.06
C ALA A 81 2.08 9.55 8.04
N LEU A 82 2.02 8.21 8.08
CA LEU A 82 2.93 7.39 8.87
C LEU A 82 4.39 7.57 8.43
N ASN A 83 4.68 7.51 7.13
CA ASN A 83 6.02 7.79 6.60
C ASN A 83 6.53 9.18 7.01
N GLY A 84 5.67 10.19 6.88
CA GLY A 84 5.95 11.54 7.32
C GLY A 84 6.25 11.62 8.82
N TRP A 85 5.47 10.93 9.64
CA TRP A 85 5.67 10.88 11.09
C TRP A 85 7.02 10.24 11.45
N PHE A 86 7.40 9.13 10.81
CA PHE A 86 8.72 8.51 11.00
C PHE A 86 9.87 9.43 10.58
N ALA A 87 9.73 10.13 9.45
CA ALA A 87 10.75 11.05 8.95
C ALA A 87 10.91 12.30 9.83
N LEU A 88 9.81 12.83 10.37
CA LEU A 88 9.81 14.07 11.15
C LEU A 88 10.10 13.87 12.63
N ALA A 89 9.89 12.67 13.19
CA ALA A 89 10.10 12.41 14.60
C ALA A 89 11.53 12.75 15.04
N PRO A 90 11.74 13.66 16.01
CA PRO A 90 13.09 14.08 16.42
C PRO A 90 13.94 12.93 16.99
N ASP A 91 13.32 12.02 17.74
CA ASP A 91 13.98 10.87 18.35
C ASP A 91 13.34 9.57 17.84
N PRO A 92 14.07 8.76 17.04
CA PRO A 92 13.55 7.49 16.52
C PRO A 92 13.09 6.53 17.61
N ARG A 93 13.68 6.61 18.82
CA ARG A 93 13.39 5.68 19.93
C ARG A 93 11.93 5.69 20.36
N LYS A 94 11.22 6.81 20.16
CA LYS A 94 9.79 6.94 20.52
C LYS A 94 8.86 6.20 19.57
N LEU A 95 9.35 5.81 18.40
CA LEU A 95 8.56 5.12 17.37
C LEU A 95 8.89 3.63 17.27
N ILE A 96 10.02 3.21 17.83
CA ILE A 96 10.50 1.84 17.74
C ILE A 96 9.96 1.05 18.94
N ASN A 97 9.20 0.00 18.67
CA ASN A 97 8.69 -0.90 19.70
C ASN A 97 9.76 -1.93 20.12
N LEU A 98 10.72 -1.50 20.96
CA LEU A 98 11.76 -2.35 21.55
C LEU A 98 11.84 -2.13 23.07
N PRO A 99 12.35 -3.12 23.85
CA PRO A 99 12.59 -2.93 25.28
C PRO A 99 13.52 -1.72 25.55
N LYS A 100 13.18 -0.87 26.53
CA LYS A 100 13.95 0.36 26.86
C LYS A 100 15.46 0.13 27.00
N LYS A 101 15.85 -0.92 27.73
CA LYS A 101 17.26 -1.30 27.92
C LYS A 101 18.02 -1.59 26.61
N ARG A 102 17.31 -2.01 25.55
CA ARG A 102 17.92 -2.20 24.22
C ARG A 102 18.02 -0.87 23.49
N LEU A 103 16.97 -0.06 23.48
CA LEU A 103 16.95 1.27 22.86
C LEU A 103 18.03 2.22 23.41
N GLU A 104 18.30 2.14 24.72
CA GLU A 104 19.33 2.94 25.39
C GLU A 104 20.76 2.55 24.96
N LYS A 105 20.97 1.29 24.58
CA LYS A 105 22.28 0.79 24.12
C LYS A 105 22.54 1.05 22.65
N MET A 106 21.53 1.47 21.89
CA MET A 106 21.66 1.69 20.46
C MET A 106 22.38 3.00 20.17
N THR A 107 23.31 2.92 19.22
CA THR A 107 23.97 4.10 18.67
C THR A 107 22.98 4.94 17.87
N PRO A 108 23.20 6.26 17.75
CA PRO A 108 22.40 7.12 16.87
C PRO A 108 22.31 6.58 15.44
N GLN A 109 23.42 6.05 14.90
CA GLN A 109 23.46 5.50 13.54
C GLN A 109 22.56 4.26 13.36
N GLN A 110 22.48 3.37 14.36
CA GLN A 110 21.58 2.23 14.32
C GLN A 110 20.11 2.67 14.31
N LEU A 111 19.76 3.66 15.12
CA LEU A 111 18.40 4.19 15.20
C LEU A 111 17.97 4.86 13.88
N GLU A 112 18.87 5.62 13.26
CA GLU A 112 18.64 6.21 11.93
C GLU A 112 18.52 5.14 10.83
N SER A 113 19.32 4.07 10.92
CA SER A 113 19.20 2.94 9.99
C SER A 113 17.84 2.25 10.13
N ILE A 114 17.35 2.05 11.36
CA ILE A 114 16.02 1.50 11.62
C ILE A 114 14.92 2.41 11.07
N ARG A 115 15.01 3.72 11.30
CA ARG A 115 14.08 4.71 10.73
C ARG A 115 14.05 4.59 9.20
N GLY A 116 15.21 4.61 8.56
CA GLY A 116 15.31 4.55 7.10
C GLY A 116 14.75 3.26 6.51
N GLU A 117 15.04 2.10 7.11
CA GLU A 117 14.48 0.82 6.66
C GLU A 117 12.96 0.74 6.92
N THR A 118 12.46 1.35 7.99
CA THR A 118 11.01 1.43 8.26
C THR A 118 10.30 2.27 7.21
N ILE A 119 10.83 3.44 6.87
CA ILE A 119 10.26 4.33 5.83
C ILE A 119 10.26 3.64 4.46
N LYS A 120 11.34 2.96 4.10
CA LYS A 120 11.41 2.16 2.86
C LYS A 120 10.36 1.04 2.86
N GLY A 121 10.24 0.31 3.97
CA GLY A 121 9.27 -0.77 4.10
C GLY A 121 7.82 -0.30 3.96
N LEU A 122 7.46 0.78 4.65
CA LEU A 122 6.16 1.41 4.52
C LEU A 122 5.90 1.90 3.08
N PHE A 123 6.90 2.48 2.42
CA PHE A 123 6.77 2.88 1.02
C PHE A 123 6.53 1.68 0.08
N VAL A 124 7.32 0.60 0.21
CA VAL A 124 7.16 -0.62 -0.61
C VAL A 124 5.79 -1.24 -0.41
N LEU A 125 5.32 -1.35 0.83
CA LEU A 125 3.98 -1.86 1.14
C LEU A 125 2.89 -0.97 0.53
N LYS A 126 3.03 0.36 0.65
CA LYS A 126 2.09 1.33 0.05
C LYS A 126 2.00 1.15 -1.46
N PHE A 127 3.15 1.01 -2.13
CA PHE A 127 3.21 0.79 -3.57
C PHE A 127 2.53 -0.54 -3.98
N LEU A 128 2.85 -1.65 -3.30
CA LEU A 128 2.26 -2.96 -3.60
C LEU A 128 0.76 -2.99 -3.37
N LEU A 129 0.27 -2.38 -2.29
CA LEU A 129 -1.16 -2.26 -2.00
C LEU A 129 -1.88 -1.40 -3.03
N ALA A 130 -1.24 -0.34 -3.54
CA ALA A 130 -1.79 0.48 -4.61
C ALA A 130 -1.87 -0.27 -5.94
N ALA A 131 -0.81 -0.97 -6.32
CA ALA A 131 -0.80 -1.77 -7.53
C ALA A 131 -1.85 -2.88 -7.49
N MET A 132 -1.93 -3.62 -6.37
CA MET A 132 -2.93 -4.68 -6.18
C MET A 132 -4.35 -4.12 -6.20
N SER A 133 -4.63 -3.04 -5.48
CA SER A 133 -5.97 -2.44 -5.45
C SER A 133 -6.41 -1.85 -6.79
N ALA A 134 -5.49 -1.26 -7.55
CA ALA A 134 -5.76 -0.77 -8.90
C ALA A 134 -6.06 -1.91 -9.88
N ASP A 135 -5.31 -3.01 -9.81
CA ASP A 135 -5.57 -4.22 -10.60
C ASP A 135 -6.92 -4.86 -10.24
N LEU A 136 -7.22 -4.98 -8.94
CA LEU A 136 -8.51 -5.49 -8.47
C LEU A 136 -9.68 -4.63 -8.95
N SER A 137 -9.55 -3.31 -8.93
CA SER A 137 -10.58 -2.40 -9.46
C SER A 137 -10.78 -2.57 -10.97
N TYR A 138 -9.69 -2.69 -11.72
CA TYR A 138 -9.70 -2.92 -13.16
C TYR A 138 -10.34 -4.26 -13.53
N GLU A 139 -9.84 -5.36 -12.98
CA GLU A 139 -10.36 -6.69 -13.28
C GLU A 139 -11.79 -6.89 -12.74
N SER A 140 -12.15 -6.32 -11.58
CA SER A 140 -13.54 -6.38 -11.08
C SER A 140 -14.52 -5.69 -12.04
N THR A 141 -14.14 -4.52 -12.58
CA THR A 141 -14.93 -3.82 -13.61
C THR A 141 -15.08 -4.68 -14.86
N ARG A 142 -14.01 -5.35 -15.30
CA ARG A 142 -14.06 -6.25 -16.49
C ARG A 142 -14.92 -7.49 -16.26
N VAL A 143 -14.87 -8.07 -15.05
CA VAL A 143 -15.75 -9.19 -14.69
C VAL A 143 -17.21 -8.73 -14.67
N ALA A 144 -17.48 -7.54 -14.11
CA ALA A 144 -18.82 -6.96 -14.12
C ALA A 144 -19.36 -6.73 -15.55
N LEU A 145 -18.51 -6.29 -16.48
CA LEU A 145 -18.86 -6.11 -17.89
C LEU A 145 -18.96 -7.44 -18.68
N GLY A 146 -18.71 -8.60 -18.05
CA GLY A 146 -18.70 -9.90 -18.72
C GLY A 146 -17.50 -10.11 -19.66
N LEU A 147 -16.47 -9.28 -19.56
CA LEU A 147 -15.23 -9.39 -20.36
C LEU A 147 -14.27 -10.45 -19.79
N ARG A 148 -14.51 -10.89 -18.56
CA ARG A 148 -13.73 -11.88 -17.81
C ARG A 148 -14.65 -12.70 -16.92
N ASN A 149 -14.28 -13.96 -16.66
CA ASN A 149 -15.02 -14.85 -15.76
C ASN A 149 -14.57 -14.72 -14.28
N GLY A 150 -13.48 -14.01 -14.03
CA GLY A 150 -12.89 -13.84 -12.70
C GLY A 150 -11.54 -13.11 -12.80
N LEU A 151 -10.94 -12.85 -11.63
CA LEU A 151 -9.58 -12.33 -11.51
C LEU A 151 -8.57 -13.37 -11.99
N ASN A 152 -7.38 -12.91 -12.41
CA ASN A 152 -6.27 -13.81 -12.68
C ASN A 152 -5.63 -14.28 -11.36
N PRO A 153 -5.67 -15.59 -11.02
CA PRO A 153 -5.16 -16.07 -9.73
C PRO A 153 -3.65 -15.93 -9.62
N VAL A 154 -2.92 -16.09 -10.73
CA VAL A 154 -1.47 -15.95 -10.73
C VAL A 154 -1.07 -14.53 -10.34
N TRP A 155 -1.73 -13.52 -10.91
CA TRP A 155 -1.47 -12.12 -10.55
C TRP A 155 -1.87 -11.82 -9.10
N LEU A 156 -3.05 -12.27 -8.69
CA LEU A 156 -3.54 -12.12 -7.31
C LEU A 156 -2.52 -12.68 -6.31
N TRP A 157 -2.12 -13.95 -6.47
CA TRP A 157 -1.18 -14.60 -5.57
C TRP A 157 0.23 -14.05 -5.66
N SER A 158 0.63 -13.50 -6.81
CA SER A 158 1.91 -12.80 -6.94
C SER A 158 1.96 -11.53 -6.11
N PHE A 159 0.87 -10.74 -6.05
CA PHE A 159 0.79 -9.59 -5.16
C PHE A 159 0.86 -9.99 -3.68
N PHE A 160 0.09 -11.01 -3.28
CA PHE A 160 0.17 -11.54 -1.91
C PHE A 160 1.59 -12.01 -1.57
N GLY A 161 2.22 -12.77 -2.46
CA GLY A 161 3.59 -13.21 -2.32
C GLY A 161 4.57 -12.05 -2.17
N ALA A 162 4.46 -11.01 -3.02
CA ALA A 162 5.31 -9.83 -2.95
C ALA A 162 5.13 -9.06 -1.62
N ILE A 163 3.90 -8.91 -1.13
CA ILE A 163 3.61 -8.27 0.15
C ILE A 163 4.20 -9.08 1.31
N MET A 164 4.05 -10.41 1.30
CA MET A 164 4.60 -11.28 2.35
C MET A 164 6.13 -11.29 2.34
N LEU A 165 6.75 -11.44 1.17
CA LEU A 165 8.19 -11.48 1.02
C LEU A 165 8.84 -10.14 1.38
N SER A 166 8.24 -9.01 0.98
CA SER A 166 8.74 -7.68 1.38
C SER A 166 8.58 -7.47 2.88
N SER A 167 7.44 -7.82 3.47
CA SER A 167 7.22 -7.75 4.91
C SER A 167 8.24 -8.57 5.68
N LEU A 168 8.50 -9.81 5.25
CA LEU A 168 9.51 -10.69 5.84
C LEU A 168 10.92 -10.11 5.71
N TYR A 169 11.27 -9.61 4.52
CA TYR A 169 12.55 -8.97 4.26
C TYR A 169 12.81 -7.79 5.21
N PHE A 170 11.87 -6.85 5.32
CA PHE A 170 12.01 -5.70 6.20
C PHE A 170 12.01 -6.12 7.68
N THR A 171 11.20 -7.10 8.07
CA THR A 171 11.22 -7.65 9.43
C THR A 171 12.59 -8.21 9.79
N VAL A 172 13.16 -9.07 8.94
CA VAL A 172 14.50 -9.64 9.16
C VAL A 172 15.58 -8.56 9.18
N ARG A 173 15.47 -7.56 8.30
CA ARG A 173 16.40 -6.43 8.23
C ARG A 173 16.36 -5.60 9.52
N LEU A 174 15.17 -5.26 10.00
CA LEU A 174 14.98 -4.52 11.25
C LEU A 174 15.46 -5.31 12.47
N LEU A 175 15.20 -6.62 12.52
CA LEU A 175 15.73 -7.49 13.58
C LEU A 175 17.25 -7.53 13.60
N LYS A 176 17.91 -7.56 12.43
CA LYS A 176 19.38 -7.51 12.35
C LYS A 176 19.95 -6.18 12.83
N LEU A 177 19.29 -5.06 12.51
CA LEU A 177 19.69 -3.73 12.99
C LEU A 177 19.39 -3.52 14.48
N SER A 178 18.49 -4.32 15.03
CA SER A 178 18.05 -4.24 16.43
C SER A 178 18.85 -5.13 17.40
N LYS A 179 19.90 -5.79 16.91
CA LYS A 179 20.87 -6.54 17.72
C LYS A 179 21.99 -5.61 18.15
#